data_AF-A0A5S4FTA5-F1
#
_entry.id   AF-A0A5S4FTA5-F1
#
_cell.length_a   1.000
_cell.length_b   1.000
_cell.length_c   1.000
_cell.angle_alpha   90.00
_cell.angle_beta   90.00
_cell.angle_gamma   90.00
#
_symmetry.space_group_name_H-M   'P 1'
#
loop_
_entity.id
_entity.type
_entity.pdbx_description
1 polymer ?
#
loop_
_entity_poly.entity_id
_entity_poly.type
_entity_poly.pdbx_seq_one_letter_code
_entity_poly.pdbx_strand_id
1 'polypeptide(L)' 'MTALWSSPERRSERCADCAGERPFEQPPCFDGHEPGQCPEWACVECGHAIVLAWAESTRPVRQLVTAAA' A
#
# COMPACT_ATOMS: atom_id res chain seq x y z
N MET A 1 -7.69 -23.67 4.58
CA MET A 1 -8.47 -22.76 3.73
C MET A 1 -7.60 -21.57 3.40
N THR A 2 -6.66 -21.77 2.47
CA THR A 2 -5.73 -20.74 2.02
C THR A 2 -6.56 -19.68 1.31
N ALA A 3 -6.58 -18.47 1.86
CA ALA A 3 -7.19 -17.30 1.25
C ALA A 3 -6.47 -17.01 -0.09
N LEU A 4 -6.93 -17.65 -1.17
CA LEU A 4 -6.46 -17.52 -2.56
C LEU A 4 -6.71 -16.12 -3.18
N TRP A 5 -7.07 -15.11 -2.39
CA TRP A 5 -7.59 -13.82 -2.86
C TRP A 5 -6.58 -12.67 -2.76
N SER A 6 -5.31 -12.93 -2.46
CA SER A 6 -4.26 -11.91 -2.48
C SER A 6 -2.98 -12.48 -3.07
N SER A 7 -2.97 -12.65 -4.39
CA SER A 7 -1.70 -12.62 -5.12
C SER A 7 -1.09 -11.24 -4.88
N PRO A 8 0.14 -11.12 -4.35
CA PRO A 8 0.74 -9.82 -4.06
C PRO A 8 0.92 -8.96 -5.32
N GLU A 9 0.74 -9.55 -6.51
CA GLU A 9 0.91 -8.87 -7.80
C GLU A 9 -0.36 -8.11 -8.25
N ARG A 10 -1.56 -8.49 -7.74
CA ARG A 10 -2.83 -7.86 -8.11
C ARG A 10 -3.81 -7.80 -6.94
N ARG A 11 -4.41 -6.63 -6.73
CA ARG A 11 -5.41 -6.38 -5.66
C ARG A 11 -6.67 -5.73 -6.24
N SER A 12 -7.83 -6.01 -5.66
CA SER A 12 -9.09 -5.39 -6.09
C SER A 12 -9.38 -4.17 -5.23
N GLU A 13 -9.42 -2.99 -5.86
CA GLU A 13 -9.66 -1.71 -5.19
C GLU A 13 -10.68 -0.88 -5.97
N ARG A 14 -11.29 0.12 -5.33
CA ARG A 14 -12.25 1.01 -6.00
C ARG A 14 -11.52 2.09 -6.79
N CYS A 15 -11.61 2.01 -8.11
CA CYS A 15 -11.12 3.04 -9.02
C CYS A 15 -12.13 4.19 -9.10
N ALA A 16 -11.67 5.41 -8.83
CA ALA A 16 -12.50 6.62 -8.94
C ALA A 16 -12.89 6.93 -10.40
N ASP A 17 -11.96 6.72 -11.34
CA ASP A 17 -12.16 7.03 -12.76
C ASP A 17 -13.12 6.03 -13.44
N CYS A 18 -12.98 4.73 -13.14
CA CYS A 18 -13.93 3.70 -13.59
C CYS A 18 -15.21 3.63 -12.76
N ALA A 19 -15.31 4.39 -11.67
CA ALA A 19 -16.42 4.39 -10.72
C ALA A 19 -16.82 3.00 -10.18
N GLY A 20 -15.84 2.13 -9.89
CA GLY A 20 -16.14 0.76 -9.44
C GLY A 20 -14.91 -0.02 -8.97
N GLU A 21 -15.13 -1.23 -8.46
CA GLU A 21 -14.06 -2.15 -8.11
C GLU A 21 -13.34 -2.64 -9.37
N ARG A 22 -12.01 -2.51 -9.35
CA ARG A 22 -11.13 -2.88 -10.45
C ARG A 22 -9.89 -3.58 -9.92
N PRO A 23 -9.24 -4.44 -10.73
CA PRO A 23 -7.93 -4.95 -10.41
C PRO A 23 -6.90 -3.82 -10.53
N PHE A 24 -5.96 -3.78 -9.60
CA PHE A 24 -4.80 -2.92 -9.60
C PHE A 24 -3.54 -3.78 -9.59
N GLU A 25 -2.51 -3.33 -10.29
CA GLU A 25 -1.17 -3.93 -10.29
C GLU A 25 -0.13 -2.93 -9.80
N GLN A 26 0.96 -3.44 -9.24
CA GLN A 26 2.07 -2.60 -8.79
C GLN A 26 2.99 -2.33 -10.00
N PRO A 27 3.08 -1.08 -10.50
CA PRO A 27 3.98 -0.75 -11.60
C PRO A 27 5.46 -0.91 -11.17
N PRO A 28 6.40 -0.95 -12.12
CA PRO A 28 7.83 -0.94 -11.81
C PRO A 28 8.17 0.24 -10.89
N CYS A 29 8.72 -0.06 -9.71
CA CYS A 29 9.09 0.97 -8.76
C CYS A 29 10.45 1.55 -9.12
N PHE A 30 10.51 2.88 -9.32
CA PHE A 30 11.76 3.59 -9.59
C PHE A 30 12.39 4.21 -8.33
N ASP A 31 11.63 4.31 -7.24
CA ASP A 31 12.09 4.87 -5.96
C ASP A 31 12.99 3.92 -5.16
N GLY A 32 13.25 2.72 -5.68
CA GLY A 32 14.16 1.76 -5.05
C GLY A 32 13.54 0.94 -3.91
N HIS A 33 12.21 0.86 -3.82
CA HIS A 33 11.53 -0.07 -2.92
C HIS A 33 11.77 -1.53 -3.34
N GLU A 34 11.73 -2.44 -2.37
CA GLU A 34 11.78 -3.88 -2.66
C GLU A 34 10.56 -4.31 -3.53
N PRO A 35 10.72 -5.34 -4.39
CA PRO A 35 9.62 -5.87 -5.17
C PRO A 35 8.45 -6.29 -4.27
N GLY A 36 7.26 -5.73 -4.49
CA GLY A 36 6.08 -5.95 -3.65
C GLY A 36 5.92 -5.01 -2.45
N GLN A 37 6.87 -4.11 -2.20
CA GLN A 37 6.81 -3.08 -1.14
C GLN A 37 6.44 -1.68 -1.65
N CYS A 38 6.35 -1.46 -2.97
CA CYS A 38 5.95 -0.16 -3.49
C CYS A 38 4.51 0.13 -3.10
N PRO A 39 4.23 1.29 -2.48
CA PRO A 39 2.88 1.66 -2.09
C PRO A 39 2.02 2.11 -3.28
N GLU A 40 2.59 2.24 -4.48
CA GLU A 40 1.90 2.69 -5.67
C GLU A 40 1.21 1.53 -6.41
N TRP A 41 -0.04 1.74 -6.80
CA TRP A 41 -0.87 0.76 -7.50
C TRP A 41 -1.60 1.42 -8.65
N ALA A 42 -1.59 0.80 -9.83
CA ALA A 42 -2.26 1.31 -11.04
C ALA A 42 -3.42 0.39 -11.45
N CYS A 43 -4.57 0.99 -11.77
CA CYS A 43 -5.73 0.27 -12.30
C CYS A 43 -5.37 -0.36 -13.65
N VAL A 44 -5.59 -1.66 -13.79
CA VAL A 44 -5.22 -2.39 -15.02
C VAL A 44 -6.05 -1.97 -16.23
N GLU A 45 -7.25 -1.40 -16.00
CA GLU A 45 -8.19 -1.02 -17.06
C GLU A 45 -7.93 0.39 -17.59
N CYS A 46 -7.77 1.38 -16.70
CA CYS A 46 -7.66 2.80 -17.08
C CYS A 46 -6.32 3.45 -16.74
N GLY A 47 -5.44 2.78 -15.98
CA GLY A 47 -4.16 3.32 -15.55
C GLY A 47 -4.22 4.31 -14.37
N HIS A 48 -5.39 4.56 -13.79
CA HIS A 48 -5.51 5.42 -12.60
C HIS A 48 -4.68 4.87 -11.44
N ALA A 49 -3.80 5.70 -10.88
CA ALA A 49 -2.89 5.32 -9.81
C ALA A 49 -3.43 5.72 -8.42
N ILE A 50 -3.28 4.83 -7.44
CA ILE A 50 -3.56 5.06 -6.02
C ILE A 50 -2.33 4.69 -5.18
N VAL A 51 -2.18 5.31 -4.01
CA VAL A 51 -1.11 5.02 -3.06
C VAL A 51 -1.70 4.37 -1.82
N LEU A 52 -1.35 3.11 -1.58
CA LEU A 52 -1.73 2.33 -0.41
C LEU A 52 -0.51 2.19 0.49
N ALA A 53 -0.30 3.19 1.36
CA ALA A 53 0.72 3.08 2.40
C ALA A 53 0.22 2.10 3.48
N TRP A 54 0.95 1.01 3.73
CA TRP A 54 0.89 0.38 5.04
C TRP A 54 1.55 1.36 6.01
N ALA A 55 0.75 2.17 6.69
CA ALA A 55 1.24 2.97 7.78
C ALA A 55 1.85 2.00 8.79
N GLU A 56 3.18 1.90 8.83
CA GLU A 56 3.86 1.50 10.04
C GLU A 56 3.34 2.45 11.11
N SER A 57 2.47 1.92 11.97
CA SER A 57 1.83 2.71 13.01
C SER A 57 2.96 3.19 13.91
N THR A 58 3.46 4.40 13.67
CA THR A 58 4.46 5.04 14.50
C THR A 58 3.77 5.33 15.83
N ARG A 59 3.77 4.32 16.71
CA ARG A 59 3.31 4.49 18.08
C ARG A 59 4.25 5.49 18.72
N PRO A 60 3.78 6.65 19.19
CA PRO A 60 4.66 7.59 19.87
C PRO A 60 5.20 6.91 21.13
N VAL A 61 6.52 6.68 21.19
CA VAL A 61 7.16 6.26 22.43
C VAL A 61 7.14 7.46 23.37
N ARG A 62 6.37 7.35 24.45
CA ARG A 62 6.33 8.40 25.46
C ARG A 62 7.61 8.26 26.29
N GLN A 63 8.66 8.98 25.90
CA GLN A 63 9.94 8.94 26.61
C GLN A 63 9.78 9.65 27.96
N LEU A 64 9.74 8.87 29.04
CA LEU A 64 9.79 9.39 30.41
C LEU A 64 11.23 9.78 30.71
N VAL A 65 11.52 11.08 30.68
CA VAL A 65 12.79 11.62 31.17
C VAL A 65 12.66 11.78 32.68
N THR A 66 13.27 10.89 33.47
CA THR A 66 13.46 11.11 34.90
C THR A 66 14.64 12.06 35.10
N ALA A 67 14.35 13.29 35.51
CA ALA A 67 15.35 14.21 36.03
C ALA A 67 15.85 13.67 37.39
N ALA A 68 17.14 13.37 37.47
CA ALA A 68 17.81 13.12 38.74
C ALA A 68 18.13 14.47 39.40
N ALA A 69 17.74 14.61 40.67
CA ALA A 69 18.11 15.72 41.56
C ALA A 69 19.09 15.22 42.62
#